data_AF-A0A6L7XDR5-F1
#
_entry.id   AF-A0A6L7XDR5-F1
#
_cell.length_a   1.000
_cell.length_b   1.000
_cell.length_c   1.000
_cell.angle_alpha   90.00
_cell.angle_beta   90.00
_cell.angle_gamma   90.00
#
_symmetry.space_group_name_H-M   'P 1'
#
loop_
_entity.id
_entity.type
_entity.pdbx_description
1 polymer ?
#
loop_
_entity_poly.entity_id
_entity_poly.type
_entity_poly.pdbx_seq_one_letter_code
_entity_poly.pdbx_strand_id
1 'polypeptide(L)' 'MTLGIDVGGTFTDVAMWDGAAMAVGKVPSTPLDQSDGVMAGARTAVRPGG' A
#
# COMPACT_ATOMS: atom_id res chain seq x y z
N MET A 1 13.73 0.25 -5.46
CA MET A 1 12.49 0.49 -4.71
C MET A 1 11.42 -0.46 -5.21
N THR A 2 10.72 -1.12 -4.29
CA THR A 2 9.70 -2.14 -4.57
C THR A 2 8.48 -1.86 -3.68
N LEU A 3 7.28 -1.91 -4.28
CA LEU A 3 6.01 -1.78 -3.59
C LEU A 3 5.24 -3.10 -3.69
N GLY A 4 4.94 -3.69 -2.53
CA GLY A 4 4.04 -4.83 -2.40
C GLY A 4 2.68 -4.36 -1.89
N ILE A 5 1.61 -4.91 -2.47
CA ILE A 5 0.23 -4.67 -2.06
C ILE A 5 -0.48 -6.00 -1.96
N ASP A 6 -1.14 -6.25 -0.83
CA ASP A 6 -1.97 -7.43 -0.59
C ASP A 6 -3.40 -7.00 -0.27
N VAL A 7 -4.35 -7.40 -1.12
CA VAL A 7 -5.75 -6.98 -1.01
C VAL A 7 -6.53 -7.99 -0.17
N GLY A 8 -6.87 -7.59 1.05
CA GLY A 8 -7.75 -8.34 1.93
C GLY A 8 -9.23 -7.92 1.83
N GLY A 9 -10.06 -8.48 2.70
CA GLY A 9 -11.50 -8.16 2.78
C GLY A 9 -11.82 -6.87 3.54
N THR A 10 -11.10 -6.59 4.62
CA THR A 10 -11.31 -5.40 5.47
C THR A 10 -10.26 -4.32 5.21
N PHE A 11 -9.00 -4.75 5.08
CA PHE A 11 -7.87 -3.88 4.82
C PHE A 11 -7.04 -4.43 3.66
N THR A 12 -6.41 -3.50 2.94
CA THR A 12 -5.35 -3.75 1.96
C THR A 12 -4.04 -3.37 2.63
N ASP A 13 -3.12 -4.32 2.72
CA ASP A 13 -1.81 -4.14 3.32
C ASP A 13 -0.81 -3.62 2.26
N VAL A 14 0.09 -2.76 2.70
CA VAL A 14 1.04 -2.05 1.84
C VAL A 14 2.43 -2.19 2.45
N ALA A 15 3.40 -2.61 1.66
CA ALA A 15 4.80 -2.70 2.06
C ALA A 15 5.69 -2.01 1.01
N MET A 16 6.52 -1.08 1.44
CA MET A 16 7.47 -0.38 0.57
C MET A 16 8.90 -0.59 1.05
N TRP A 17 9.71 -1.11 0.15
CA TRP A 17 11.15 -1.26 0.32
C TRP A 17 11.88 -0.28 -0.59
N ASP A 18 12.66 0.65 -0.03
CA ASP A 18 13.43 1.62 -0.83
C ASP A 18 14.82 1.11 -1.22
N GLY A 19 15.31 0.05 -0.59
CA GLY A 19 16.70 -0.46 -0.73
C GLY A 19 17.50 -0.41 0.57
N ALA A 20 17.02 0.32 1.58
CA ALA A 20 17.63 0.49 2.89
C ALA A 20 16.63 0.28 4.04
N ALA A 21 15.39 0.73 3.87
CA ALA A 21 14.34 0.70 4.88
C ALA A 21 13.03 0.11 4.33
N MET A 22 12.27 -0.48 5.25
CA MET A 22 10.93 -1.00 5.00
C MET A 22 9.89 -0.12 5.70
N ALA A 23 8.89 0.34 4.96
CA ALA A 23 7.71 0.98 5.49
C ALA A 23 6.48 0.07 5.26
N VAL A 24 5.64 -0.07 6.28
CA VAL A 24 4.40 -0.86 6.19
C VAL A 24 3.20 -0.02 6.60
N GLY A 25 2.07 -0.28 5.97
CA GLY A 25 0.82 0.42 6.25
C GLY A 25 -0.38 -0.42 5.85
N LYS A 26 -1.56 0.06 6.21
CA LYS A 26 -2.84 -0.53 5.82
C LYS A 26 -3.81 0.56 5.42
N VAL A 27 -4.59 0.29 4.38
CA VAL A 27 -5.71 1.14 3.96
C VAL A 27 -6.99 0.30 3.97
N PRO A 28 -8.19 0.88 4.15
CA PRO A 28 -9.43 0.13 4.01
C PRO A 28 -9.52 -0.53 2.62
N SER A 29 -10.00 -1.78 2.57
CA SER A 29 -10.29 -2.43 1.30
C SER A 29 -11.53 -1.84 0.65
N THR A 30 -11.61 -1.94 -0.67
CA THR A 30 -12.74 -1.50 -1.49
C THR A 30 -13.34 -2.72 -2.19
N PRO A 31 -14.28 -3.46 -1.55
CA PRO A 31 -14.75 -4.76 -2.07
C PRO A 31 -15.50 -4.67 -3.40
N LEU A 32 -16.08 -3.50 -3.69
CA LEU A 32 -16.78 -3.24 -4.94
C LEU A 32 -15.83 -2.99 -6.12
N ASP A 33 -14.64 -2.44 -5.85
CA ASP A 33 -13.57 -2.27 -6.82
C ASP A 33 -12.22 -2.25 -6.09
N GLN A 34 -11.51 -3.37 -6.14
CA GLN A 34 -10.23 -3.53 -5.43
C GLN A 34 -9.11 -2.64 -5.99
N SER A 35 -9.26 -2.14 -7.21
CA SER A 35 -8.29 -1.23 -7.83
C SER A 35 -8.17 0.06 -7.04
N ASP A 36 -9.26 0.53 -6.42
CA ASP A 36 -9.25 1.73 -5.58
C ASP A 36 -8.39 1.55 -4.32
N GLY A 37 -8.50 0.40 -3.66
CA GLY A 37 -7.69 0.02 -2.51
C GLY A 37 -6.20 -0.08 -2.85
N VAL A 38 -5.88 -0.66 -4.01
CA VAL A 38 -4.51 -0.71 -4.56
C VAL A 38 -3.97 0.70 -4.80
N MET A 39 -4.75 1.57 -5.45
CA MET A 39 -4.33 2.95 -5.73
C MET A 39 -4.20 3.79 -4.46
N ALA A 40 -5.07 3.58 -3.46
CA ALA A 40 -4.95 4.20 -2.15
C ALA A 40 -3.66 3.74 -1.45
N GLY A 41 -3.36 2.44 -1.48
CA GLY A 41 -2.14 1.89 -0.93
C GLY A 41 -0.89 2.48 -1.58
N ALA A 42 -0.85 2.54 -2.92
CA ALA A 42 0.25 3.14 -3.66
C ALA A 42 0.47 4.61 -3.31
N ARG A 43 -0.61 5.41 -3.13
CA ARG A 43 -0.51 6.81 -2.70
C ARG A 43 0.05 6.94 -1.28
N THR A 44 -0.29 6.03 -0.35
CA THR A 44 0.24 6.09 1.02
C THR A 44 1.72 5.72 1.12
N ALA A 45 2.19 4.83 0.24
CA ALA A 45 3.59 4.43 0.17
C ALA A 45 4.51 5.56 -0.36
N VAL A 46 3.97 6.47 -1.17
CA VAL A 46 4.67 7.69 -1.59
C VAL A 46 4.64 8.71 -0.44
N ARG A 47 5.50 8.51 0.55
CA ARG A 47 6.09 9.65 1.26
C ARG A 47 7.38 10.00 0.54
N PRO A 48 7.49 11.19 -0.07
CA PRO A 48 8.76 11.66 -0.59
C PRO A 48 9.75 11.68 0.57
N GLY A 49 10.98 11.24 0.31
CA GLY A 49 12.05 11.15 1.30
C GLY A 49 12.08 12.38 2.21
N GLY A 50 12.14 12.10 3.51
CA GLY A 50 12.81 13.01 4.44
C GLY A 50 14.32 12.86 4.30
#